data_AF-A0A165J4S7-F1
#
_entry.id   AF-A0A165J4S7-F1
#
_cell.length_a   1.000
_cell.length_b   1.000
_cell.length_c   1.000
_cell.angle_alpha   90.00
_cell.angle_beta   90.00
_cell.angle_gamma   90.00
#
_symmetry.space_group_name_H-M   'P 1'
#
loop_
_entity.id
_entity.type
_entity.pdbx_description
1 polymer ?
#
loop_
_entity_poly.entity_id
_entity_poly.type
_entity_poly.pdbx_seq_one_letter_code
_entity_poly.pdbx_strand_id
1 'polypeptide(L)'
;MNTLAPEILGSIFLLTTAAAKRQPNIYYLESETSRSLSRHDPIAVAVCISAVCRYWRGVALGYPALWTCIVIDLQSRDYEPGTACCNRRFELQDAYISTIIPRYRQYTTELTILESTCVRKEHWPHLRRWWDLLAPRAHSVYLCAGMWWEQPSLSEVPIQFDETIFSLLATPLPYLECCVLRSEDFVHGMRDLEGLLPASPALRTLILYGISVRRILNALGTTAISTLVLWEDTELDHLWNLKDKAPKLEKLVLRTAANWSTKLRPPTSLRMLVLHTRAQSHAFDQRIFTSVQQPVLHPRWQTNESLAIHRIDEVEDMDEFTDSSISTDTDDSE
;
A
#
# COMPACT_ATOMS: atom_id res chain seq x y z
N MET A 1 -45.23 -9.93 10.95
CA MET A 1 -43.84 -9.60 10.62
C MET A 1 -43.86 -8.82 9.32
N ASN A 2 -43.55 -7.53 9.38
CA ASN A 2 -43.52 -6.67 8.19
C ASN A 2 -42.34 -7.10 7.32
N THR A 3 -42.65 -7.67 6.16
CA THR A 3 -41.67 -8.02 5.14
C THR A 3 -41.02 -6.74 4.67
N LEU A 4 -39.69 -6.69 4.71
CA LEU A 4 -38.94 -5.61 4.09
C LEU A 4 -39.25 -5.58 2.60
N ALA A 5 -39.20 -4.38 2.03
CA ALA A 5 -39.26 -4.21 0.59
C ALA A 5 -38.16 -5.08 -0.06
N PRO A 6 -38.47 -5.89 -1.09
CA PRO A 6 -37.52 -6.78 -1.75
C PRO A 6 -36.22 -6.11 -2.19
N GLU A 7 -36.27 -4.81 -2.48
CA GLU A 7 -35.14 -3.97 -2.87
C GLU A 7 -34.15 -3.77 -1.72
N ILE A 8 -34.66 -3.65 -0.49
CA ILE A 8 -33.83 -3.55 0.71
C ILE A 8 -33.18 -4.91 1.00
N LEU A 9 -33.94 -6.00 0.87
CA LEU A 9 -33.40 -7.36 1.04
C LEU A 9 -32.36 -7.68 -0.02
N GLY A 10 -32.60 -7.29 -1.28
CA GLY A 10 -31.65 -7.42 -2.38
C GLY A 10 -30.39 -6.59 -2.14
N SER A 11 -30.51 -5.37 -1.60
CA SER A 11 -29.35 -4.54 -1.25
C SER A 11 -28.55 -5.16 -0.10
N ILE A 12 -29.21 -5.61 0.97
CA ILE A 12 -28.56 -6.29 2.09
C ILE A 12 -27.86 -7.57 1.60
N PHE A 13 -28.52 -8.37 0.76
CA PHE A 13 -27.95 -9.58 0.18
C PHE A 13 -26.74 -9.26 -0.68
N LEU A 14 -26.84 -8.35 -1.65
CA LEU A 14 -25.72 -7.96 -2.51
C LEU A 14 -24.52 -7.44 -1.70
N LEU A 15 -24.77 -6.60 -0.69
CA LEU A 15 -23.73 -6.03 0.16
C LEU A 15 -23.09 -7.09 1.07
N THR A 16 -23.87 -7.99 1.67
CA THR A 16 -23.34 -9.08 2.49
C THR A 16 -22.61 -10.14 1.67
N THR A 17 -23.04 -10.40 0.44
CA THR A 17 -22.34 -11.33 -0.47
C THR A 17 -21.02 -10.72 -0.97
N ALA A 18 -20.99 -9.41 -1.22
CA ALA A 18 -19.75 -8.69 -1.54
C ALA A 18 -18.75 -8.71 -0.37
N ALA A 19 -19.23 -8.51 0.86
CA ALA A 19 -18.42 -8.64 2.07
C ALA A 19 -17.92 -10.09 2.28
N ALA A 20 -18.74 -11.10 2.00
CA ALA A 20 -18.37 -12.51 2.14
C ALA A 20 -17.38 -13.01 1.06
N LYS A 21 -17.39 -12.39 -0.14
CA LYS A 21 -16.45 -12.71 -1.23
C LYS A 21 -15.07 -12.09 -1.06
N ARG A 22 -14.87 -11.20 -0.06
CA ARG A 22 -13.55 -10.70 0.30
C ARG A 22 -12.72 -11.87 0.82
N GLN A 23 -11.87 -12.40 -0.05
CA GLN A 23 -10.87 -13.36 0.40
C GLN A 23 -9.84 -12.59 1.23
N PRO A 24 -9.54 -13.03 2.47
CA PRO A 24 -8.58 -12.37 3.35
C PRO A 24 -7.14 -12.33 2.80
N ASN A 25 -6.87 -13.00 1.67
CA ASN A 25 -5.54 -13.20 1.10
C ASN A 25 -5.38 -12.72 -0.35
N ILE A 26 -6.35 -12.00 -0.93
CA ILE A 26 -6.14 -11.37 -2.26
C ILE A 26 -5.51 -10.00 -2.03
N TYR A 27 -4.19 -9.95 -2.09
CA TYR A 27 -3.33 -8.77 -1.92
C TYR A 27 -3.40 -7.75 -3.08
N TYR A 28 -4.56 -7.62 -3.72
CA TYR A 28 -4.75 -6.78 -4.90
C TYR A 28 -5.86 -5.78 -4.65
N LEU A 29 -5.48 -4.57 -4.23
CA LEU A 29 -6.28 -3.38 -4.50
C LEU A 29 -5.75 -2.73 -5.77
N GLU A 30 -6.34 -3.05 -6.92
CA GLU A 30 -6.26 -2.16 -8.08
C GLU A 30 -6.78 -0.76 -7.69
N SER A 31 -6.19 0.30 -8.26
CA SER A 31 -6.63 1.69 -8.04
C SER A 31 -8.14 1.88 -8.25
N GLU A 32 -8.72 1.14 -9.20
CA GLU A 32 -10.16 1.13 -9.45
C GLU A 32 -10.96 0.41 -8.33
N THR A 33 -10.40 -0.65 -7.73
CA THR A 33 -11.03 -1.30 -6.58
C THR A 33 -11.03 -0.43 -5.33
N SER A 34 -10.04 0.44 -5.09
CA SER A 34 -10.09 1.42 -3.99
C SER A 34 -11.32 2.33 -4.07
N ARG A 35 -11.71 2.75 -5.28
CA ARG A 35 -12.95 3.51 -5.50
C ARG A 35 -14.21 2.68 -5.31
N SER A 36 -14.17 1.39 -5.64
CA SER A 36 -15.28 0.47 -5.35
C SER A 36 -15.42 0.17 -3.86
N LEU A 37 -14.31 0.21 -3.10
CA LEU A 37 -14.28 -0.09 -1.67
C LEU A 37 -14.95 0.98 -0.82
N SER A 38 -14.94 2.25 -1.25
CA SER A 38 -15.80 3.29 -0.68
C SER A 38 -17.30 2.95 -0.79
N ARG A 39 -17.72 2.30 -1.89
CA ARG A 39 -19.10 1.81 -2.09
C ARG A 39 -19.40 0.48 -1.41
N HIS A 40 -18.37 -0.22 -0.95
CA HIS A 40 -18.44 -1.54 -0.33
C HIS A 40 -17.81 -1.57 1.06
N ASP A 41 -17.74 -0.43 1.75
CA ASP A 41 -17.27 -0.35 3.13
C ASP A 41 -18.18 -1.26 3.98
N PRO A 42 -17.67 -2.39 4.49
CA PRO A 42 -18.49 -3.34 5.23
C PRO A 42 -19.12 -2.71 6.46
N ILE A 43 -18.54 -1.63 6.99
CA ILE A 43 -19.14 -0.88 8.08
C ILE A 43 -20.27 0.02 7.58
N ALA A 44 -20.13 0.70 6.44
CA ALA A 44 -21.26 1.40 5.83
C ALA A 44 -22.45 0.44 5.59
N VAL A 45 -22.16 -0.78 5.12
CA VAL A 45 -23.14 -1.88 5.02
C VAL A 45 -23.75 -2.21 6.37
N ALA A 46 -22.91 -2.41 7.39
CA ALA A 46 -23.36 -2.74 8.74
C ALA A 46 -24.25 -1.64 9.33
N VAL A 47 -23.89 -0.37 9.12
CA VAL A 47 -24.65 0.82 9.52
C VAL A 47 -25.99 0.84 8.79
N CYS A 48 -26.01 0.65 7.47
CA CYS A 48 -27.25 0.55 6.69
C CYS A 48 -28.17 -0.55 7.20
N ILE A 49 -27.65 -1.77 7.45
CA ILE A 49 -28.43 -2.88 8.01
C ILE A 49 -28.97 -2.49 9.40
N SER A 50 -28.15 -1.85 10.23
CA SER A 50 -28.53 -1.44 11.59
C SER A 50 -29.59 -0.34 11.65
N ALA A 51 -29.77 0.39 10.55
CA ALA A 51 -30.74 1.47 10.43
C ALA A 51 -32.15 0.96 10.06
N VAL A 52 -32.26 -0.25 9.51
CA VAL A 52 -33.54 -0.78 8.97
C VAL A 52 -34.61 -0.95 10.05
N CYS A 53 -34.35 -1.75 11.08
CA CYS A 53 -35.24 -1.92 12.23
C CYS A 53 -34.48 -2.51 13.43
N ARG A 54 -35.13 -2.60 14.59
CA ARG A 54 -34.52 -3.13 15.82
C ARG A 54 -33.96 -4.55 15.65
N TYR A 55 -34.64 -5.40 14.89
CA TYR A 55 -34.18 -6.78 14.63
C TYR A 55 -32.86 -6.78 13.84
N TRP A 56 -32.81 -6.09 12.70
CA TRP A 56 -31.60 -6.03 11.87
C TRP A 56 -30.44 -5.29 12.53
N ARG A 57 -30.73 -4.33 13.41
CA ARG A 57 -29.72 -3.77 14.33
C ARG A 57 -29.12 -4.84 15.23
N GLY A 58 -29.94 -5.68 15.86
CA GLY A 58 -29.46 -6.80 16.66
C GLY A 58 -28.61 -7.78 15.85
N VAL A 59 -29.04 -8.11 14.63
CA VAL A 59 -28.29 -8.99 13.71
C VAL A 59 -26.95 -8.38 13.33
N ALA A 60 -26.92 -7.12 12.88
CA ALA A 60 -25.68 -6.44 12.50
C ALA A 60 -24.70 -6.35 13.68
N LEU A 61 -25.18 -5.97 14.86
CA LEU A 61 -24.36 -5.89 16.08
C LEU A 61 -23.85 -7.25 16.55
N GLY A 62 -24.64 -8.31 16.35
CA GLY A 62 -24.29 -9.69 16.69
C GLY A 62 -23.38 -10.39 15.69
N TYR A 63 -22.99 -9.72 14.59
CA TYR A 63 -22.15 -10.30 13.55
C TYR A 63 -20.80 -9.57 13.44
N PRO A 64 -19.77 -10.02 14.20
CA PRO A 64 -18.47 -9.33 14.30
C PRO A 64 -17.81 -9.00 12.96
N ALA A 65 -17.89 -9.91 11.98
CA ALA A 65 -17.23 -9.77 10.69
C ALA A 65 -17.72 -8.57 9.84
N LEU A 66 -18.86 -7.96 10.20
CA LEU A 66 -19.30 -6.70 9.59
C LEU A 66 -18.50 -5.48 10.09
N TRP A 67 -17.78 -5.63 11.20
CA TRP A 67 -17.09 -4.55 11.91
C TRP A 67 -15.57 -4.74 11.96
N THR A 68 -15.03 -5.73 11.25
CA THR A 68 -13.60 -6.06 11.26
C THR A 68 -12.80 -5.28 10.24
N CYS A 69 -13.38 -4.41 9.42
CA CYS A 69 -12.65 -3.66 8.40
C CYS A 69 -13.08 -2.18 8.44
N ILE A 70 -12.17 -1.30 8.82
CA ILE A 70 -12.38 0.15 8.90
C ILE A 70 -11.65 0.78 7.74
N VAL A 71 -12.41 1.45 6.86
CA VAL A 71 -11.85 2.23 5.75
C VAL A 71 -11.96 3.71 6.09
N ILE A 72 -10.81 4.38 6.16
CA ILE A 72 -10.70 5.83 6.27
C ILE A 72 -10.29 6.34 4.90
N ASP A 73 -11.27 6.76 4.12
CA ASP A 73 -11.05 7.32 2.80
C ASP A 73 -10.86 8.83 2.92
N LEU A 74 -9.62 9.29 2.72
CA LEU A 74 -9.23 10.69 2.66
C LEU A 74 -9.07 11.18 1.21
N GLN A 75 -9.33 10.33 0.21
CA GLN A 75 -9.20 10.70 -1.19
C GLN A 75 -10.29 11.70 -1.56
N SER A 76 -9.93 12.97 -1.77
CA SER A 76 -10.83 13.96 -2.36
C SER A 76 -10.26 14.39 -3.70
N ARG A 77 -11.07 14.29 -4.77
CA ARG A 77 -10.74 14.82 -6.09
C ARG A 77 -10.98 16.33 -6.18
N ASP A 78 -11.95 16.82 -5.41
CA ASP A 78 -12.33 18.23 -5.35
C ASP A 78 -11.44 19.00 -4.37
N TYR A 79 -10.16 18.59 -4.28
CA TYR A 79 -9.23 19.11 -3.31
C TYR A 79 -8.71 20.47 -3.78
N GLU A 80 -9.54 21.48 -3.64
CA GLU A 80 -9.06 22.84 -3.51
C GLU A 80 -8.73 23.09 -2.02
N PRO A 81 -7.45 23.32 -1.70
CA PRO A 81 -6.98 23.89 -0.44
C PRO A 81 -7.97 24.84 0.27
N GLY A 82 -8.41 24.50 1.49
CA GLY A 82 -9.18 25.42 2.35
C GLY A 82 -10.69 25.47 2.10
N THR A 83 -11.22 24.59 1.26
CA THR A 83 -12.67 24.49 1.03
C THR A 83 -13.41 23.87 2.22
N ALA A 84 -14.60 24.38 2.52
CA ALA A 84 -15.43 23.92 3.64
C ALA A 84 -15.83 22.42 3.55
N CYS A 85 -15.80 21.83 2.35
CA CYS A 85 -16.10 20.42 2.15
C CYS A 85 -15.04 19.48 2.78
N CYS A 86 -13.78 19.91 2.87
CA CYS A 86 -12.69 19.12 3.43
C CYS A 86 -12.86 18.92 4.95
N ASN A 87 -13.03 20.03 5.69
CA ASN A 87 -13.25 19.97 7.14
C ASN A 87 -14.50 19.16 7.48
N ARG A 88 -15.56 19.32 6.70
CA ARG A 88 -16.79 18.53 6.87
C ARG A 88 -16.55 17.02 6.74
N ARG A 89 -15.64 16.57 5.86
CA ARG A 89 -15.33 15.14 5.71
C ARG A 89 -14.60 14.61 6.94
N PHE A 90 -13.61 15.33 7.45
CA PHE A 90 -12.93 14.97 8.69
C PHE A 90 -13.91 14.95 9.87
N GLU A 91 -14.79 15.94 10.00
CA GLU A 91 -15.83 15.98 11.04
C GLU A 91 -16.79 14.79 10.98
N LEU A 92 -17.26 14.44 9.77
CA LEU A 92 -18.13 13.27 9.57
C LEU A 92 -17.40 11.98 9.93
N GLN A 93 -16.13 11.85 9.54
CA GLN A 93 -15.30 10.70 9.89
C GLN A 93 -15.02 10.65 11.39
N ASP A 94 -14.79 11.80 12.04
CA ASP A 94 -14.61 11.94 13.48
C ASP A 94 -15.85 11.45 14.24
N ALA A 95 -17.03 11.88 13.80
CA ALA A 95 -18.31 11.49 14.38
C ALA A 95 -18.56 9.99 14.18
N TYR A 96 -18.27 9.48 12.98
CA TYR A 96 -18.38 8.06 12.66
C TYR A 96 -17.46 7.21 13.54
N ILE A 97 -16.16 7.54 13.58
CA ILE A 97 -15.14 6.83 14.37
C ILE A 97 -15.49 6.89 15.86
N SER A 98 -15.86 8.07 16.37
CA SER A 98 -16.25 8.26 17.78
C SER A 98 -17.51 7.46 18.15
N THR A 99 -18.43 7.24 17.21
CA THR A 99 -19.66 6.47 17.45
C THR A 99 -19.42 4.96 17.37
N ILE A 100 -18.58 4.54 16.44
CA ILE A 100 -18.35 3.13 16.11
C ILE A 100 -17.34 2.52 17.07
N ILE A 101 -16.19 3.15 17.28
CA ILE A 101 -15.10 2.54 18.07
C ILE A 101 -15.53 2.08 19.47
N PRO A 102 -16.21 2.89 20.31
CA PRO A 102 -16.57 2.46 21.66
C PRO A 102 -17.45 1.20 21.67
N ARG A 103 -18.22 0.97 20.61
CA ARG A 103 -19.14 -0.18 20.48
C ARG A 103 -18.45 -1.44 19.97
N TYR A 104 -17.36 -1.30 19.22
CA TYR A 104 -16.72 -2.42 18.51
C TYR A 104 -15.26 -2.66 18.89
N ARG A 105 -14.77 -1.96 19.93
CA ARG A 105 -13.44 -2.12 20.55
C ARG A 105 -13.06 -3.56 20.87
N GLN A 106 -13.98 -4.52 20.87
CA GLN A 106 -13.75 -5.92 21.22
C GLN A 106 -13.18 -6.77 20.07
N TYR A 107 -13.29 -6.32 18.82
CA TYR A 107 -12.91 -7.11 17.64
C TYR A 107 -11.54 -6.70 17.09
N THR A 108 -10.90 -7.65 16.39
CA THR A 108 -9.68 -7.42 15.61
C THR A 108 -10.03 -6.73 14.30
N THR A 109 -9.25 -5.71 13.93
CA THR A 109 -9.61 -4.85 12.80
C THR A 109 -8.53 -4.86 11.73
N GLU A 110 -8.95 -5.00 10.48
CA GLU A 110 -8.26 -4.54 9.28
C GLU A 110 -8.49 -3.04 9.14
N LEU A 111 -7.41 -2.27 9.09
CA LEU A 111 -7.43 -0.83 8.96
C LEU A 111 -6.92 -0.45 7.59
N THR A 112 -7.73 0.23 6.80
CA THR A 112 -7.33 0.78 5.51
C THR A 112 -7.43 2.29 5.60
N ILE A 113 -6.32 3.00 5.41
CA ILE A 113 -6.32 4.45 5.23
C ILE A 113 -5.87 4.75 3.80
N LEU A 114 -6.76 5.36 3.05
CA LEU A 114 -6.54 5.74 1.66
C LEU A 114 -6.33 7.24 1.60
N GLU A 115 -5.13 7.65 1.25
CA GLU A 115 -4.80 9.04 1.02
C GLU A 115 -4.24 9.16 -0.41
N SER A 116 -4.91 9.95 -1.24
CA SER A 116 -4.42 10.27 -2.58
C SER A 116 -3.54 11.53 -2.57
N THR A 117 -3.47 12.23 -1.43
CA THR A 117 -3.15 13.64 -1.35
C THR A 117 -2.75 14.07 0.06
N CYS A 118 -1.74 14.92 0.21
CA CYS A 118 -1.17 15.27 1.53
C CYS A 118 -2.20 15.60 2.63
N VAL A 119 -2.01 15.00 3.81
CA VAL A 119 -2.73 15.40 5.02
C VAL A 119 -2.18 16.71 5.56
N ARG A 120 -3.05 17.72 5.63
CA ARG A 120 -2.69 19.02 6.20
C ARG A 120 -2.39 18.92 7.68
N LYS A 121 -1.50 19.80 8.15
CA LYS A 121 -1.14 19.95 9.58
C LYS A 121 -2.35 20.02 10.52
N GLU A 122 -3.42 20.68 10.09
CA GLU A 122 -4.67 20.85 10.86
C GLU A 122 -5.47 19.55 11.03
N HIS A 123 -5.30 18.57 10.15
CA HIS A 123 -6.01 17.29 10.17
C HIS A 123 -5.25 16.18 10.91
N TRP A 124 -3.94 16.35 11.12
CA TRP A 124 -3.11 15.41 11.88
C TRP A 124 -3.62 15.05 13.28
N PRO A 125 -4.17 15.99 14.08
CA PRO A 125 -4.76 15.65 15.37
C PRO A 125 -5.92 14.66 15.25
N HIS A 126 -6.75 14.77 14.22
CA HIS A 126 -7.83 13.83 13.95
C HIS A 126 -7.28 12.45 13.62
N LEU A 127 -6.32 12.37 12.69
CA LEU A 127 -5.70 11.10 12.32
C LEU A 127 -5.00 10.41 13.48
N ARG A 128 -4.21 11.14 14.27
CA ARG A 128 -3.54 10.59 15.45
C ARG A 128 -4.57 10.04 16.44
N ARG A 129 -5.63 10.80 16.73
CA ARG A 129 -6.70 10.33 17.60
C ARG A 129 -7.38 9.07 17.06
N TRP A 130 -7.67 9.01 15.76
CA TRP A 130 -8.26 7.81 15.15
C TRP A 130 -7.30 6.62 15.23
N TRP A 131 -6.03 6.87 14.93
CA TRP A 131 -4.99 5.87 14.96
C TRP A 131 -4.80 5.29 16.36
N ASP A 132 -4.66 6.13 17.39
CA ASP A 132 -4.52 5.71 18.79
C ASP A 132 -5.67 4.81 19.26
N LEU A 133 -6.86 5.03 18.71
CA LEU A 133 -8.04 4.22 19.02
C LEU A 133 -8.08 2.88 18.27
N LEU A 134 -7.45 2.78 17.09
CA LEU A 134 -7.58 1.65 16.16
C LEU A 134 -6.34 0.76 16.13
N ALA A 135 -5.16 1.37 16.11
CA ALA A 135 -3.85 0.75 16.00
C ALA A 135 -3.62 -0.37 17.02
N PRO A 136 -3.95 -0.24 18.32
CA PRO A 136 -3.66 -1.27 19.31
C PRO A 136 -4.33 -2.62 19.06
N ARG A 137 -5.35 -2.68 18.19
CA ARG A 137 -6.06 -3.92 17.81
C ARG A 137 -6.01 -4.22 16.32
N ALA A 138 -5.22 -3.43 15.57
CA ALA A 138 -5.07 -3.62 14.15
C ALA A 138 -4.27 -4.89 13.88
N HIS A 139 -4.84 -5.78 13.07
CA HIS A 139 -4.17 -7.01 12.63
C HIS A 139 -3.65 -6.89 11.21
N SER A 140 -4.33 -6.09 10.39
CA SER A 140 -3.83 -5.69 9.09
C SER A 140 -3.96 -4.18 8.92
N VAL A 141 -2.94 -3.57 8.34
CA VAL A 141 -2.89 -2.14 8.03
C VAL A 141 -2.58 -1.98 6.55
N TYR A 142 -3.37 -1.16 5.88
CA TYR A 142 -3.11 -0.69 4.52
C TYR A 142 -3.03 0.83 4.55
N LEU A 143 -1.86 1.39 4.25
CA LEU A 143 -1.63 2.83 4.11
C LEU A 143 -1.23 3.13 2.68
N CYS A 144 -1.98 4.03 2.04
CA CYS A 144 -1.63 4.59 0.75
C CYS A 144 -1.32 6.07 0.93
N ALA A 145 -0.14 6.49 0.49
CA ALA A 145 0.29 7.88 0.43
C ALA A 145 0.34 8.33 -1.04
N GLY A 146 -0.17 9.52 -1.33
CA GLY A 146 -0.02 10.22 -2.61
C GLY A 146 0.65 11.57 -2.41
N MET A 147 1.31 12.10 -3.45
CA MET A 147 2.15 13.30 -3.33
C MET A 147 1.43 14.59 -2.93
N TRP A 148 2.30 15.52 -2.52
CA TRP A 148 2.08 16.92 -2.22
C TRP A 148 2.04 17.68 -3.55
N TRP A 149 0.86 17.99 -4.08
CA TRP A 149 0.71 18.82 -5.30
C TRP A 149 1.37 20.19 -5.24
N GLU A 150 1.77 20.66 -4.06
CA GLU A 150 2.29 22.00 -3.86
C GLU A 150 3.82 22.09 -4.06
N GLN A 151 4.55 20.98 -4.29
CA GLN A 151 5.99 21.04 -4.58
C GLN A 151 6.34 20.26 -5.86
N PRO A 152 6.44 20.95 -7.02
CA PRO A 152 6.56 20.31 -8.34
C PRO A 152 7.87 19.55 -8.65
N SER A 153 8.81 19.40 -7.72
CA SER A 153 10.14 18.87 -8.05
C SER A 153 10.90 18.33 -6.84
N LEU A 154 10.31 17.39 -6.10
CA LEU A 154 10.96 16.75 -4.94
C LEU A 154 11.56 15.36 -5.23
N SER A 155 11.77 14.98 -6.49
CA SER A 155 12.44 13.71 -6.82
C SER A 155 13.81 13.55 -6.12
N GLU A 156 14.43 14.66 -5.68
CA GLU A 156 15.73 14.67 -5.01
C GLU A 156 15.70 15.03 -3.53
N VAL A 157 14.60 15.56 -2.99
CA VAL A 157 14.55 15.99 -1.59
C VAL A 157 13.95 14.86 -0.74
N PRO A 158 14.73 14.27 0.18
CA PRO A 158 14.20 13.20 1.04
C PRO A 158 13.08 13.75 1.92
N ILE A 159 11.88 13.18 1.75
CA ILE A 159 10.72 13.50 2.58
C ILE A 159 10.95 12.94 3.99
N GLN A 160 10.74 13.76 5.02
CA GLN A 160 10.84 13.29 6.40
C GLN A 160 9.66 12.36 6.70
N PHE A 161 9.96 11.20 7.30
CA PHE A 161 8.96 10.19 7.65
C PHE A 161 7.81 10.74 8.48
N ASP A 162 8.13 11.63 9.43
CA ASP A 162 7.21 12.29 10.36
C ASP A 162 6.15 13.17 9.66
N GLU A 163 6.38 13.54 8.41
CA GLU A 163 5.47 14.33 7.60
C GLU A 163 4.56 13.47 6.70
N THR A 164 4.81 12.15 6.65
CA THR A 164 4.01 11.20 5.86
C THR A 164 3.03 10.46 6.74
N ILE A 165 1.93 9.97 6.15
CA ILE A 165 0.95 9.10 6.83
C ILE A 165 1.59 7.85 7.46
N PHE A 166 2.74 7.42 6.96
CA PHE A 166 3.48 6.30 7.52
C PHE A 166 4.00 6.59 8.93
N SER A 167 4.15 7.86 9.33
CA SER A 167 4.48 8.25 10.71
C SER A 167 3.50 7.73 11.75
N LEU A 168 2.24 7.47 11.36
CA LEU A 168 1.26 6.83 12.24
C LEU A 168 1.77 5.47 12.76
N LEU A 169 2.52 4.76 11.92
CA LEU A 169 3.05 3.46 12.27
C LEU A 169 4.16 3.47 13.32
N ALA A 170 4.65 4.65 13.75
CA ALA A 170 5.53 4.76 14.92
C ALA A 170 4.83 4.32 16.23
N THR A 171 3.50 4.26 16.22
CA THR A 171 2.70 3.74 17.34
C THR A 171 2.88 2.22 17.45
N PRO A 172 3.02 1.64 18.65
CA PRO A 172 3.12 0.19 18.81
C PRO A 172 1.92 -0.57 18.25
N LEU A 173 2.18 -1.59 17.45
CA LEU A 173 1.17 -2.42 16.77
C LEU A 173 1.39 -3.90 17.13
N PRO A 174 1.09 -4.33 18.38
CA PRO A 174 1.51 -5.63 18.91
C PRO A 174 0.88 -6.83 18.19
N TYR A 175 -0.27 -6.64 17.52
CA TYR A 175 -1.02 -7.70 16.83
C TYR A 175 -0.98 -7.59 15.31
N LEU A 176 -0.21 -6.65 14.76
CA LEU A 176 -0.12 -6.45 13.32
C LEU A 176 0.58 -7.63 12.66
N GLU A 177 -0.13 -8.37 11.83
CA GLU A 177 0.41 -9.51 11.08
C GLU A 177 0.64 -9.18 9.60
N CYS A 178 -0.11 -8.23 9.05
CA CYS A 178 -0.04 -7.84 7.65
C CYS A 178 0.02 -6.33 7.48
N CYS A 179 1.09 -5.80 6.89
CA CYS A 179 1.26 -4.39 6.63
C CYS A 179 1.43 -4.15 5.13
N VAL A 180 0.63 -3.25 4.57
CA VAL A 180 0.69 -2.84 3.18
C VAL A 180 0.94 -1.34 3.12
N LEU A 181 2.05 -0.96 2.53
CA LEU A 181 2.45 0.42 2.34
C LEU A 181 2.53 0.69 0.85
N ARG A 182 1.80 1.71 0.40
CA ARG A 182 1.77 2.12 -0.99
C ARG A 182 2.09 3.59 -1.13
N SER A 183 3.01 3.90 -2.03
CA SER A 183 3.33 5.24 -2.46
C SER A 183 3.14 5.34 -3.97
N GLU A 184 2.46 6.39 -4.45
CA GLU A 184 2.27 6.59 -5.89
C GLU A 184 3.52 7.18 -6.57
N ASP A 185 4.36 7.90 -5.82
CA ASP A 185 5.42 8.74 -6.41
C ASP A 185 6.84 8.21 -6.22
N PHE A 186 7.02 6.90 -6.08
CA PHE A 186 8.34 6.26 -5.89
C PHE A 186 9.18 6.97 -4.82
N VAL A 187 8.73 6.97 -3.57
CA VAL A 187 9.43 7.69 -2.49
C VAL A 187 10.77 7.00 -2.20
N HIS A 188 11.83 7.56 -2.78
CA HIS A 188 13.21 7.15 -2.54
C HIS A 188 13.64 7.66 -1.16
N GLY A 189 13.88 6.73 -0.23
CA GLY A 189 14.55 7.05 1.02
C GLY A 189 13.67 7.53 2.17
N MET A 190 12.52 6.89 2.41
CA MET A 190 11.86 6.99 3.71
C MET A 190 12.84 6.59 4.83
N ARG A 191 13.31 7.58 5.58
CA ARG A 191 14.10 7.36 6.79
C ARG A 191 13.18 6.83 7.88
N ASP A 192 13.71 6.18 8.91
CA ASP A 192 12.99 5.81 10.13
C ASP A 192 11.89 4.72 10.01
N LEU A 193 11.54 4.30 8.78
CA LEU A 193 10.66 3.14 8.57
C LEU A 193 11.29 1.85 9.13
N GLU A 194 12.62 1.78 9.24
CA GLU A 194 13.30 0.72 9.98
C GLU A 194 12.85 0.59 11.46
N GLY A 195 12.39 1.69 12.07
CA GLY A 195 11.85 1.71 13.44
C GLY A 195 10.47 1.08 13.58
N LEU A 196 9.71 0.95 12.48
CA LEU A 196 8.40 0.28 12.43
C LEU A 196 8.49 -1.19 12.87
N LEU A 197 9.47 -1.87 12.30
CA LEU A 197 9.53 -3.32 12.27
C LEU A 197 9.74 -3.92 13.67
N PRO A 198 10.63 -3.39 14.53
CA PRO A 198 10.73 -3.81 15.91
C PRO A 198 9.46 -3.59 16.74
N ALA A 199 8.64 -2.58 16.41
CA ALA A 199 7.42 -2.25 17.16
C ALA A 199 6.25 -3.20 16.88
N SER A 200 6.39 -4.07 15.86
CA SER A 200 5.35 -5.00 15.39
C SER A 200 5.85 -6.45 15.38
N PRO A 201 6.02 -7.09 16.55
CA PRO A 201 6.65 -8.41 16.65
C PRO A 201 5.85 -9.54 15.96
N ALA A 202 4.54 -9.34 15.79
CA ALA A 202 3.66 -10.29 15.11
C ALA A 202 3.70 -10.16 13.57
N LEU A 203 4.42 -9.19 13.01
CA LEU A 203 4.38 -8.89 11.58
C LEU A 203 4.97 -10.05 10.75
N ARG A 204 4.12 -10.67 9.92
CA ARG A 204 4.47 -11.81 9.05
C ARG A 204 4.52 -11.43 7.59
N THR A 205 3.67 -10.50 7.17
CA THR A 205 3.50 -10.10 5.77
C THR A 205 3.75 -8.61 5.64
N LEU A 206 4.72 -8.25 4.79
CA LEU A 206 5.01 -6.86 4.44
C LEU A 206 4.90 -6.69 2.93
N ILE A 207 4.10 -5.71 2.51
CA ILE A 207 3.86 -5.41 1.09
C ILE A 207 4.20 -3.95 0.86
N LEU A 208 5.08 -3.71 -0.10
CA LEU A 208 5.62 -2.40 -0.41
C LEU A 208 5.38 -2.08 -1.89
N TYR A 209 4.67 -0.99 -2.16
CA TYR A 209 4.42 -0.48 -3.50
C TYR A 209 5.09 0.88 -3.68
N GLY A 210 6.06 0.97 -4.60
CA GLY A 210 6.76 2.22 -4.89
C GLY A 210 7.56 2.77 -3.71
N ILE A 211 8.05 1.90 -2.82
CA ILE A 211 8.80 2.27 -1.62
C ILE A 211 10.18 1.63 -1.67
N SER A 212 11.22 2.44 -1.43
CA SER A 212 12.62 1.98 -1.34
C SER A 212 12.79 0.95 -0.21
N VAL A 213 13.39 -0.20 -0.56
CA VAL A 213 13.55 -1.33 0.35
C VAL A 213 14.90 -1.29 1.09
N ARG A 214 15.86 -0.49 0.63
CA ARG A 214 17.24 -0.42 1.15
C ARG A 214 17.32 -0.31 2.67
N ARG A 215 16.52 0.57 3.27
CA ARG A 215 16.54 0.81 4.73
C ARG A 215 15.76 -0.26 5.50
N ILE A 216 14.64 -0.68 4.95
CA ILE A 216 13.76 -1.70 5.53
C ILE A 216 14.49 -3.04 5.67
N LEU A 217 15.32 -3.42 4.68
CA LEU A 217 16.08 -4.68 4.70
C LEU A 217 16.92 -4.83 5.96
N ASN A 218 17.53 -3.75 6.44
CA ASN A 218 18.34 -3.82 7.65
C ASN A 218 17.52 -4.18 8.89
N ALA A 219 16.25 -3.76 8.92
CA ALA A 219 15.33 -4.03 10.01
C ALA A 219 14.56 -5.35 9.84
N LEU A 220 14.49 -5.94 8.64
CA LEU A 220 13.85 -7.26 8.45
C LEU A 220 14.49 -8.36 9.31
N GLY A 221 15.80 -8.27 9.59
CA GLY A 221 16.56 -9.36 10.22
C GLY A 221 16.13 -9.66 11.64
N THR A 222 15.54 -8.68 12.32
CA THR A 222 15.03 -8.80 13.68
C THR A 222 13.57 -9.27 13.74
N THR A 223 12.89 -9.38 12.60
CA THR A 223 11.45 -9.64 12.53
C THR A 223 11.09 -11.11 12.32
N ALA A 224 9.78 -11.40 12.41
CA ALA A 224 9.18 -12.66 12.03
C ALA A 224 8.61 -12.65 10.60
N ILE A 225 9.03 -11.70 9.75
CA ILE A 225 8.50 -11.56 8.39
C ILE A 225 8.83 -12.81 7.58
N SER A 226 7.76 -13.45 7.10
CA SER A 226 7.78 -14.67 6.29
C SER A 226 7.38 -14.40 4.84
N THR A 227 6.61 -13.33 4.59
CA THR A 227 6.19 -12.92 3.25
C THR A 227 6.58 -11.47 3.00
N LEU A 228 7.33 -11.25 1.93
CA LEU A 228 7.71 -9.93 1.44
C LEU A 228 7.22 -9.78 0.00
N VAL A 229 6.49 -8.70 -0.27
CA VAL A 229 6.00 -8.36 -1.60
C VAL A 229 6.55 -6.99 -1.97
N LEU A 230 7.33 -6.95 -3.05
CA LEU A 230 7.96 -5.74 -3.55
C LEU A 230 7.39 -5.41 -4.92
N TRP A 231 6.91 -4.19 -5.07
CA TRP A 231 6.19 -3.77 -6.25
C TRP A 231 6.73 -2.45 -6.79
N GLU A 232 7.17 -2.53 -8.04
CA GLU A 232 7.84 -1.46 -8.80
C GLU A 232 9.02 -0.86 -8.04
N ASP A 233 9.73 -1.70 -7.27
CA ASP A 233 10.95 -1.31 -6.58
C ASP A 233 12.09 -1.10 -7.57
N THR A 234 12.71 0.08 -7.49
CA THR A 234 13.84 0.52 -8.30
C THR A 234 15.19 0.13 -7.68
N GLU A 235 15.20 -0.29 -6.42
CA GLU A 235 16.39 -0.50 -5.59
C GLU A 235 16.68 -1.98 -5.29
N LEU A 236 16.19 -2.90 -6.13
CA LEU A 236 16.42 -4.34 -5.98
C LEU A 236 17.88 -4.74 -5.86
N ASP A 237 18.78 -3.94 -6.42
CA ASP A 237 20.22 -4.15 -6.32
C ASP A 237 20.67 -4.29 -4.87
N HIS A 238 19.97 -3.67 -3.92
CA HIS A 238 20.24 -3.76 -2.48
C HIS A 238 19.71 -5.04 -1.81
N LEU A 239 18.92 -5.86 -2.51
CA LEU A 239 18.46 -7.17 -2.04
C LEU A 239 19.55 -8.26 -2.06
N TRP A 240 20.78 -7.90 -2.43
CA TRP A 240 21.89 -8.84 -2.52
C TRP A 240 22.21 -9.56 -1.22
N ASN A 241 21.79 -9.01 -0.07
CA ASN A 241 21.99 -9.63 1.22
C ASN A 241 20.71 -10.11 1.92
N LEU A 242 19.66 -10.47 1.18
CA LEU A 242 18.43 -11.01 1.76
C LEU A 242 18.66 -12.24 2.65
N LYS A 243 19.65 -13.08 2.33
CA LYS A 243 20.02 -14.23 3.16
C LYS A 243 20.34 -13.85 4.60
N ASP A 244 21.19 -12.85 4.81
CA ASP A 244 21.60 -12.43 6.16
C ASP A 244 20.55 -11.52 6.79
N LYS A 245 19.86 -10.73 5.96
CA LYS A 245 18.93 -9.69 6.39
C LYS A 245 17.50 -10.16 6.61
N ALA A 246 17.09 -11.30 6.07
CA ALA A 246 15.73 -11.84 6.26
C ALA A 246 15.76 -13.37 6.29
N PRO A 247 16.47 -13.98 7.27
CA PRO A 247 16.72 -15.43 7.27
C PRO A 247 15.46 -16.28 7.44
N LYS A 248 14.33 -15.70 7.86
CA LYS A 248 13.02 -16.37 8.03
C LYS A 248 12.08 -16.19 6.84
N LEU A 249 12.50 -15.50 5.78
CA LEU A 249 11.64 -15.20 4.65
C LEU A 249 11.30 -16.47 3.84
N GLU A 250 10.03 -16.84 3.80
CA GLU A 250 9.54 -18.04 3.10
C GLU A 250 8.98 -17.74 1.71
N LYS A 251 8.40 -16.55 1.53
CA LYS A 251 7.78 -16.10 0.28
C LYS A 251 8.27 -14.73 -0.13
N LEU A 252 8.77 -14.62 -1.35
CA LEU A 252 9.16 -13.37 -1.98
C LEU A 252 8.35 -13.17 -3.26
N VAL A 253 7.69 -12.03 -3.39
CA VAL A 253 6.98 -11.63 -4.60
C VAL A 253 7.67 -10.40 -5.17
N LEU A 254 8.16 -10.50 -6.40
CA LEU A 254 8.85 -9.41 -7.10
C LEU A 254 8.03 -8.98 -8.31
N ARG A 255 7.55 -7.73 -8.28
CA ARG A 255 7.04 -7.05 -9.46
C ARG A 255 7.95 -5.90 -9.81
N THR A 256 8.76 -6.07 -10.84
CA THR A 256 9.80 -5.09 -11.21
C THR A 256 10.24 -5.33 -12.65
N ALA A 257 10.77 -4.31 -13.30
CA ALA A 257 11.40 -4.41 -14.62
C ALA A 257 12.92 -4.69 -14.53
N ALA A 258 13.54 -4.47 -13.36
CA ALA A 258 14.99 -4.59 -13.20
C ALA A 258 15.46 -6.06 -13.20
N ASN A 259 16.69 -6.27 -13.67
CA ASN A 259 17.34 -7.58 -13.65
C ASN A 259 17.85 -7.92 -12.25
N TRP A 260 17.23 -8.91 -11.60
CA TRP A 260 17.49 -9.26 -10.20
C TRP A 260 18.36 -10.52 -10.02
N SER A 261 18.48 -11.35 -11.06
CA SER A 261 18.98 -12.73 -10.99
C SER A 261 20.42 -12.85 -10.49
N THR A 262 21.31 -11.98 -10.96
CA THR A 262 22.75 -12.04 -10.66
C THR A 262 23.12 -11.45 -9.31
N LYS A 263 22.22 -10.65 -8.72
CA LYS A 263 22.49 -9.88 -7.50
C LYS A 263 21.85 -10.50 -6.26
N LEU A 264 20.72 -11.18 -6.38
CA LEU A 264 19.94 -11.63 -5.23
C LEU A 264 20.52 -12.89 -4.59
N ARG A 265 20.75 -12.86 -3.27
CA ARG A 265 21.13 -14.05 -2.48
C ARG A 265 19.98 -14.42 -1.55
N PRO A 266 19.16 -15.43 -1.90
CA PRO A 266 17.99 -15.78 -1.12
C PRO A 266 18.38 -16.49 0.20
N PRO A 267 17.56 -16.36 1.25
CA PRO A 267 17.69 -17.19 2.43
C PRO A 267 17.29 -18.63 2.12
N THR A 268 17.85 -19.59 2.87
CA THR A 268 17.55 -21.02 2.71
C THR A 268 16.12 -21.39 3.10
N SER A 269 15.43 -20.49 3.81
CA SER A 269 14.01 -20.61 4.15
C SER A 269 13.08 -20.25 2.99
N LEU A 270 13.59 -19.61 1.92
CA LEU A 270 12.77 -19.18 0.80
C LEU A 270 12.26 -20.39 0.01
N ARG A 271 10.94 -20.58 0.03
CA ARG A 271 10.22 -21.68 -0.62
C ARG A 271 9.45 -21.24 -1.85
N MET A 272 8.97 -20.00 -1.86
CA MET A 272 8.13 -19.47 -2.92
C MET A 272 8.70 -18.16 -3.45
N LEU A 273 9.01 -18.16 -4.75
CA LEU A 273 9.36 -16.96 -5.51
C LEU A 273 8.27 -16.72 -6.54
N VAL A 274 7.61 -15.56 -6.46
CA VAL A 274 6.60 -15.14 -7.44
C VAL A 274 7.17 -14.02 -8.28
N LEU A 275 7.12 -14.19 -9.60
CA LEU A 275 7.70 -13.26 -10.56
C LEU A 275 6.62 -12.64 -11.45
N HIS A 276 6.92 -11.45 -11.97
CA HIS A 276 6.01 -10.70 -12.83
C HIS A 276 6.11 -11.12 -14.29
N THR A 277 7.33 -11.19 -14.84
CA THR A 277 7.52 -11.39 -16.28
C THR A 277 8.13 -12.74 -16.61
N ARG A 278 7.89 -13.23 -17.83
CA ARG A 278 8.55 -14.45 -18.34
C ARG A 278 10.07 -14.27 -18.41
N ALA A 279 10.55 -13.10 -18.81
CA ALA A 279 11.97 -12.77 -18.81
C ALA A 279 12.63 -12.98 -17.44
N GLN A 280 11.95 -12.58 -16.35
CA GLN A 280 12.42 -12.87 -14.99
C GLN A 280 12.43 -14.37 -14.69
N SER A 281 11.40 -15.10 -15.11
CA SER A 281 11.37 -16.54 -14.95
C SER A 281 12.48 -17.25 -15.73
N HIS A 282 12.92 -16.71 -16.86
CA HIS A 282 14.06 -17.23 -17.63
C HIS A 282 15.41 -16.90 -16.97
N ALA A 283 15.49 -15.77 -16.28
CA ALA A 283 16.67 -15.38 -15.51
C ALA A 283 16.80 -16.14 -14.18
N PHE A 284 15.84 -16.99 -13.82
CA PHE A 284 15.89 -17.79 -12.60
C PHE A 284 17.02 -18.82 -12.66
N ASP A 285 17.93 -18.75 -11.69
CA ASP A 285 19.01 -19.74 -11.51
C ASP A 285 18.74 -20.62 -10.28
N GLN A 286 18.42 -21.89 -10.52
CA GLN A 286 18.18 -22.88 -9.47
C GLN A 286 19.41 -23.11 -8.57
N ARG A 287 20.63 -22.80 -9.05
CA ARG A 287 21.85 -22.89 -8.24
C ARG A 287 21.88 -21.84 -7.13
N ILE A 288 21.26 -20.68 -7.37
CA ILE A 288 21.14 -19.59 -6.40
C ILE A 288 19.94 -19.85 -5.48
N PHE A 289 18.80 -20.27 -6.05
CA PHE A 289 17.54 -20.49 -5.35
C PHE A 289 17.31 -21.98 -5.03
N THR A 290 18.23 -22.57 -4.28
CA THR A 290 18.27 -24.03 -4.06
C THR A 290 17.01 -24.61 -3.41
N SER A 291 16.30 -23.82 -2.61
CA SER A 291 15.06 -24.20 -1.92
C SER A 291 13.77 -23.86 -2.67
N VAL A 292 13.86 -23.18 -3.82
CA VAL A 292 12.71 -22.89 -4.70
C VAL A 292 12.73 -23.87 -5.87
N GLN A 293 11.71 -24.74 -5.98
CA GLN A 293 11.65 -25.74 -7.06
C GLN A 293 11.48 -25.08 -8.43
N GLN A 294 10.55 -24.12 -8.54
CA GLN A 294 10.30 -23.35 -9.75
C GLN A 294 9.66 -22.02 -9.35
N PRO A 295 9.99 -20.89 -10.00
CA PRO A 295 9.29 -19.64 -9.77
C PRO A 295 7.83 -19.73 -10.26
N VAL A 296 6.92 -19.13 -9.52
CA VAL A 296 5.51 -19.02 -9.89
C VAL A 296 5.33 -17.74 -10.69
N LEU A 297 4.84 -17.84 -11.91
CA LEU A 297 4.36 -16.68 -12.67
C LEU A 297 2.95 -16.33 -12.22
N HIS A 298 2.74 -15.09 -11.79
CA HIS A 298 1.42 -14.69 -11.34
C HIS A 298 0.44 -14.64 -12.54
N PRO A 299 -0.75 -15.28 -12.48
CA PRO A 299 -1.62 -15.46 -13.67
C PRO A 299 -2.09 -14.15 -14.30
N ARG A 300 -2.32 -13.11 -13.48
CA ARG A 300 -2.79 -11.79 -13.93
C ARG A 300 -1.68 -10.86 -14.45
N TRP A 301 -0.44 -11.34 -14.45
CA TRP A 301 0.76 -10.53 -14.67
C TRP A 301 1.53 -10.93 -15.92
N GLN A 302 0.96 -11.81 -16.74
CA GLN A 302 1.55 -12.21 -18.00
C GLN A 302 1.44 -11.06 -19.02
N THR A 303 2.14 -9.96 -18.78
CA THR A 303 2.43 -8.98 -19.82
C THR A 303 3.46 -9.60 -20.75
N ASN A 304 3.22 -9.48 -22.06
CA ASN A 304 4.25 -9.73 -23.06
C ASN A 304 5.45 -8.80 -22.77
N GLU A 305 6.65 -9.22 -23.17
CA GLU A 305 7.99 -8.75 -22.76
C GLU A 305 8.30 -7.23 -22.84
N SER A 306 7.34 -6.37 -23.21
CA SER A 306 7.54 -4.95 -23.52
C SER A 306 7.88 -4.04 -22.34
N LEU A 307 7.60 -4.43 -21.08
CA LEU A 307 7.99 -3.62 -19.92
C LEU A 307 9.52 -3.65 -19.63
N ALA A 308 10.25 -4.62 -20.17
CA ALA A 308 11.70 -4.73 -19.97
C ALA A 308 12.52 -3.84 -20.91
N ILE A 309 11.93 -3.34 -22.00
CA ILE A 309 12.69 -2.68 -23.09
C ILE A 309 12.56 -1.14 -23.03
N HIS A 310 11.42 -0.59 -22.59
CA HIS A 310 11.17 0.86 -22.70
C HIS A 310 11.78 1.78 -21.62
N ARG A 311 12.69 1.31 -20.75
CA ARG A 311 13.33 2.19 -19.74
C ARG A 311 14.84 2.32 -19.86
N ILE A 312 15.49 1.54 -20.72
CA ILE A 312 16.94 1.60 -20.89
C ILE A 312 17.32 2.63 -21.96
N ASP A 313 16.48 2.86 -22.97
CA ASP A 313 16.83 3.70 -24.13
C ASP A 313 16.54 5.20 -23.96
N GLU A 314 15.85 5.66 -22.91
CA GLU A 314 15.50 7.09 -22.75
C GLU A 314 16.53 7.91 -21.95
N VAL A 315 17.62 7.31 -21.44
CA VAL A 315 18.58 8.00 -20.57
C VAL A 315 19.98 8.19 -21.20
N GLU A 316 20.28 7.57 -22.36
CA GLU A 316 21.62 7.67 -22.96
C GLU A 316 21.76 8.64 -24.15
N ASP A 317 20.69 9.23 -24.70
CA ASP A 317 20.77 10.10 -25.90
C ASP A 317 20.59 11.60 -25.64
N MET A 318 20.80 12.07 -24.41
CA MET A 318 20.56 13.48 -24.00
C MET A 318 21.84 14.27 -23.67
N ASP A 319 22.99 13.87 -24.22
CA ASP A 319 24.27 14.59 -24.09
C ASP A 319 24.93 14.78 -25.47
N GLU A 320 24.52 15.80 -26.24
CA GLU A 320 25.38 16.60 -27.16
C GLU A 320 24.52 17.59 -27.99
N PHE A 321 24.03 18.65 -27.35
CA PHE A 321 23.78 19.92 -28.05
C PHE A 321 24.71 20.97 -27.45
N THR A 322 25.99 20.88 -27.80
CA THR A 322 26.91 22.00 -27.65
C THR A 322 26.59 23.04 -28.73
N ASP A 323 26.11 24.21 -28.30
CA ASP A 323 25.97 25.41 -29.12
C ASP A 323 27.31 25.83 -29.73
N SER A 324 27.57 25.42 -30.97
CA SER A 324 28.60 26.03 -31.82
C SER A 324 28.02 27.28 -32.48
N SER A 325 28.22 28.41 -31.80
CA SER A 325 28.01 29.74 -32.36
C SER A 325 29.03 29.99 -33.48
N ILE A 326 28.69 29.68 -34.73
CA ILE A 326 29.47 30.09 -35.91
C ILE A 326 29.14 31.55 -36.20
N SER A 327 30.12 32.42 -35.94
CA SER A 327 30.17 33.78 -36.48
C SER A 327 30.32 33.73 -38.00
N THR A 328 29.39 34.33 -38.73
CA THR A 328 29.63 34.74 -40.11
C THR A 328 29.86 36.24 -40.13
N ASP A 329 31.15 36.60 -40.11
CA ASP A 329 31.65 37.80 -40.77
C ASP A 329 31.53 37.56 -42.28
N THR A 330 30.87 38.48 -42.98
CA THR A 330 31.14 38.73 -44.40
C THR A 330 31.03 40.23 -44.66
N ASP A 331 32.20 40.83 -44.85
CA ASP A 331 32.43 42.11 -45.53
C ASP A 331 32.07 42.03 -47.02
N ASP A 332 31.57 43.17 -47.52
CA ASP A 332 31.75 43.82 -48.83
C ASP A 332 31.78 43.02 -50.15
N SER A 333 30.90 43.43 -51.09
CA SER A 333 31.28 44.11 -52.37
C SER A 333 30.13 44.09 -53.40
N GLU A 334 29.53 45.26 -53.67
CA GLU A 334 29.24 45.91 -54.99
C GLU A 334 28.13 46.96 -54.90
#